data_AF-A0A378TPG6-F1
#
_entry.id   AF-A0A378TPG6-F1
#
_cell.length_a   1.000
_cell.length_b   1.000
_cell.length_c   1.000
_cell.angle_alpha   90.00
_cell.angle_beta   90.00
_cell.angle_gamma   90.00
#
_symmetry.space_group_name_H-M   'P 1'
#
loop_
_entity.id
_entity.type
_entity.pdbx_description
1 polymer ?
#
loop_
_entity_poly.entity_id
_entity_poly.type
_entity_poly.pdbx_seq_one_letter_code
_entity_poly.pdbx_strand_id
1 'polypeptide(L)'
;MGQMTTRQSPTARAAVTPRSPGKLADVTGPGLTDRWGAAATDLGASIEAPDGNLVSVFGDTFSGDRVGVGDWRSPVVLIGTGDARRPVRYHQAGGPDAGYARQLWHYIHDDTAPRWTKGGISTVIPSDLLRVGDTLYLHAIVNRGFGNAVWTEIWRSGDSGVTWHHLGERAKFPAALHGGHAQLWSWDFDPDDGWVYVVSTGFQRNKGIILRRVRPEHLGERTRYSGWGFRHGVWGWGNEPTPITPGGETWGELTLRRLAAGTWVLGGFLSSKYALGYRVISSPVANMFATEVQMPVLGCGWDDEDHTRNRVAQLYGGYLLPNSRVGVPGGVGLMVSQWHTRAHWPYRVMHFGVTLRDTR
;
A
#
# COMPACT_ATOMS: atom_id res chain seq x y z
N MET A 1 34.86 51.11 4.93
CA MET A 1 34.81 49.80 4.26
C MET A 1 33.53 49.10 4.73
N GLY A 2 32.46 49.19 3.93
CA GLY A 2 31.17 48.57 4.24
C GLY A 2 31.13 47.14 3.72
N GLN A 3 30.80 46.18 4.58
CA GLN A 3 30.57 44.80 4.18
C GLN A 3 29.19 44.66 3.52
N MET A 4 29.19 44.26 2.26
CA MET A 4 28.00 43.96 1.47
C MET A 4 27.56 42.52 1.80
N THR A 5 26.45 42.38 2.52
CA THR A 5 25.81 41.08 2.77
C THR A 5 24.97 40.70 1.55
N THR A 6 25.43 39.72 0.78
CA THR A 6 24.64 39.09 -0.30
C THR A 6 23.53 38.24 0.31
N ARG A 7 22.28 38.74 0.22
CA ARG A 7 21.08 37.93 0.44
C ARG A 7 20.93 36.96 -0.73
N GLN A 8 20.96 35.65 -0.45
CA GLN A 8 20.52 34.64 -1.42
C GLN A 8 19.00 34.76 -1.58
N SER A 9 18.57 34.99 -2.82
CA SER A 9 17.16 34.97 -3.21
C SER A 9 16.60 33.55 -3.07
N PRO A 10 15.35 33.38 -2.59
CA PRO A 10 14.72 32.07 -2.56
C PRO A 10 14.50 31.58 -3.99
N THR A 11 15.02 30.40 -4.31
CA THR A 11 14.71 29.67 -5.55
C THR A 11 13.20 29.54 -5.70
N ALA A 12 12.65 30.15 -6.75
CA ALA A 12 11.25 30.04 -7.10
C ALA A 12 10.87 28.56 -7.24
N ARG A 13 9.91 28.11 -6.42
CA ARG A 13 9.25 26.81 -6.66
C ARG A 13 8.62 26.87 -8.04
N ALA A 14 9.11 26.05 -8.97
CA ALA A 14 8.51 25.91 -10.29
C ALA A 14 7.00 25.71 -10.16
N ALA A 15 6.22 26.55 -10.86
CA ALA A 15 4.78 26.45 -10.92
C ALA A 15 4.39 25.06 -11.41
N VAL A 16 3.53 24.37 -10.64
CA VAL A 16 3.03 23.05 -11.01
C VAL A 16 1.92 23.26 -12.02
N THR A 17 2.17 22.92 -13.29
CA THR A 17 1.12 22.90 -14.30
C THR A 17 0.06 21.87 -13.90
N PRO A 18 -1.22 22.23 -13.83
CA PRO A 18 -2.30 21.27 -13.58
C PRO A 18 -2.26 20.16 -14.62
N ARG A 19 -2.33 18.90 -14.18
CA ARG A 19 -2.32 17.75 -15.07
C ARG A 19 -3.71 17.15 -15.14
N SER A 20 -4.16 16.77 -16.32
CA SER A 20 -5.41 16.03 -16.47
C SER A 20 -5.33 14.71 -15.69
N PRO A 21 -6.39 14.34 -14.95
CA PRO A 21 -6.52 13.02 -14.35
C PRO A 21 -6.43 11.92 -15.42
N GLY A 22 -5.94 10.74 -15.04
CA GLY A 22 -5.72 9.64 -15.97
C GLY A 22 -4.45 8.84 -15.65
N LYS A 23 -4.28 7.72 -16.36
CA LYS A 23 -3.03 6.96 -16.35
C LYS A 23 -1.85 7.82 -16.82
N LEU A 24 -0.74 7.76 -16.08
CA LEU A 24 0.56 8.34 -16.45
C LEU A 24 1.38 7.38 -17.28
N ALA A 25 1.53 6.16 -16.77
CA ALA A 25 2.42 5.15 -17.31
C ALA A 25 2.06 3.78 -16.76
N ASP A 26 2.44 2.74 -17.49
CA ASP A 26 2.72 1.45 -16.87
C ASP A 26 3.98 1.58 -16.01
N VAL A 27 3.95 1.00 -14.81
CA VAL A 27 5.08 1.01 -13.86
C VAL A 27 5.85 -0.30 -13.93
N THR A 28 5.14 -1.41 -14.14
CA THR A 28 5.70 -2.74 -14.31
C THR A 28 5.20 -3.38 -15.60
N GLY A 29 5.95 -4.35 -16.11
CA GLY A 29 5.63 -5.05 -17.36
C GLY A 29 6.88 -5.46 -18.15
N PRO A 30 6.72 -6.26 -19.21
CA PRO A 30 7.79 -6.55 -20.18
C PRO A 30 8.42 -5.27 -20.72
N GLY A 31 9.76 -5.23 -20.80
CA GLY A 31 10.53 -4.05 -21.20
C GLY A 31 10.64 -2.94 -20.14
N LEU A 32 9.93 -3.04 -19.01
CA LEU A 32 9.99 -2.07 -17.92
C LEU A 32 10.72 -2.64 -16.70
N THR A 33 10.34 -3.84 -16.27
CA THR A 33 10.81 -4.48 -15.03
C THR A 33 11.30 -5.91 -15.21
N ASP A 34 11.33 -6.40 -16.44
CA ASP A 34 11.83 -7.70 -16.85
C ASP A 34 13.31 -7.93 -16.49
N ARG A 35 14.14 -6.89 -16.55
CA ARG A 35 15.56 -6.98 -16.15
C ARG A 35 15.77 -7.45 -14.71
N TRP A 36 14.79 -7.23 -13.82
CA TRP A 36 14.82 -7.72 -12.43
C TRP A 36 13.98 -8.99 -12.22
N GLY A 37 13.49 -9.60 -13.30
CA GLY A 37 12.60 -10.76 -13.24
C GLY A 37 11.19 -10.40 -12.76
N ALA A 38 10.72 -9.17 -12.94
CA ALA A 38 9.40 -8.71 -12.49
C ALA A 38 8.52 -8.27 -13.67
N ALA A 39 8.50 -9.04 -14.76
CA ALA A 39 7.73 -8.72 -15.97
C ALA A 39 6.21 -8.86 -15.75
N ALA A 40 5.79 -9.76 -14.86
CA ALA A 40 4.41 -9.87 -14.40
C ALA A 40 4.39 -9.80 -12.86
N THR A 41 3.82 -8.73 -12.31
CA THR A 41 3.87 -8.42 -10.86
C THR A 41 2.75 -7.48 -10.47
N ASP A 42 2.34 -7.50 -9.20
CA ASP A 42 1.25 -6.69 -8.68
C ASP A 42 1.51 -5.99 -7.35
N LEU A 43 0.49 -5.24 -6.91
CA LEU A 43 0.48 -4.36 -5.75
C LEU A 43 1.31 -3.09 -5.97
N GLY A 44 2.52 -3.02 -5.42
CA GLY A 44 3.36 -1.83 -5.50
C GLY A 44 3.08 -0.81 -4.39
N ALA A 45 2.82 -1.26 -3.17
CA ALA A 45 2.81 -0.38 -2.00
C ALA A 45 4.16 0.34 -1.91
N SER A 46 4.12 1.67 -1.82
CA SER A 46 5.31 2.50 -2.02
C SER A 46 5.50 3.55 -0.93
N ILE A 47 6.75 3.85 -0.61
CA ILE A 47 7.13 4.90 0.34
C ILE A 47 8.44 5.58 -0.08
N GLU A 48 8.62 6.85 0.32
CA GLU A 48 9.90 7.54 0.18
C GLU A 48 10.82 7.15 1.34
N ALA A 49 11.94 6.52 1.01
CA ALA A 49 12.95 6.08 1.96
C ALA A 49 13.80 7.26 2.48
N PRO A 50 14.59 7.06 3.56
CA PRO A 50 15.42 8.11 4.13
C PRO A 50 16.45 8.72 3.19
N ASP A 51 16.93 7.95 2.21
CA ASP A 51 17.85 8.40 1.16
C ASP A 51 17.16 9.13 0.00
N GLY A 52 15.84 9.32 0.07
CA GLY A 52 15.02 9.98 -0.97
C GLY A 52 14.63 9.08 -2.13
N ASN A 53 15.03 7.80 -2.14
CA ASN A 53 14.56 6.85 -3.13
C ASN A 53 13.12 6.42 -2.86
N LEU A 54 12.41 6.03 -3.91
CA LEU A 54 11.13 5.36 -3.80
C LEU A 54 11.39 3.86 -3.60
N VAL A 55 10.85 3.29 -2.52
CA VAL A 55 10.84 1.84 -2.28
C VAL A 55 9.44 1.33 -2.54
N SER A 56 9.32 0.33 -3.42
CA SER A 56 8.05 -0.30 -3.77
C SER A 56 8.11 -1.80 -3.51
N VAL A 57 7.12 -2.34 -2.79
CA VAL A 57 6.98 -3.78 -2.53
C VAL A 57 5.85 -4.35 -3.35
N PHE A 58 6.13 -5.48 -3.99
CA PHE A 58 5.19 -6.19 -4.86
C PHE A 58 4.84 -7.56 -4.31
N GLY A 59 3.65 -8.03 -4.65
CA GLY A 59 3.16 -9.36 -4.29
C GLY A 59 3.74 -10.44 -5.19
N ASP A 60 2.87 -11.36 -5.60
CA ASP A 60 3.26 -12.48 -6.47
C ASP A 60 3.92 -11.93 -7.74
N THR A 61 5.15 -12.39 -8.00
CA THR A 61 5.98 -11.84 -9.07
C THR A 61 6.62 -12.96 -9.88
N PHE A 62 6.44 -12.86 -11.19
CA PHE A 62 6.84 -13.85 -12.17
C PHE A 62 7.87 -13.27 -13.13
N SER A 63 8.91 -14.06 -13.43
CA SER A 63 9.96 -13.64 -14.37
C SER A 63 9.50 -13.70 -15.82
N GLY A 64 8.44 -14.47 -16.10
CA GLY A 64 7.76 -14.49 -17.39
C GLY A 64 6.77 -13.33 -17.57
N ASP A 65 6.17 -13.29 -18.75
CA ASP A 65 5.26 -12.22 -19.19
C ASP A 65 3.82 -12.34 -18.67
N ARG A 66 3.52 -13.32 -17.82
CA ARG A 66 2.18 -13.56 -17.25
C ARG A 66 2.25 -14.36 -15.96
N VAL A 67 1.14 -14.38 -15.21
CA VAL A 67 1.02 -15.20 -13.99
C VAL A 67 1.32 -16.67 -14.28
N GLY A 68 2.15 -17.28 -13.44
CA GLY A 68 2.50 -18.71 -13.50
C GLY A 68 3.63 -19.07 -14.47
N VAL A 69 4.26 -18.10 -15.14
CA VAL A 69 5.37 -18.37 -16.08
C VAL A 69 6.69 -17.89 -15.49
N GLY A 70 7.68 -18.78 -15.47
CA GLY A 70 9.02 -18.48 -14.96
C GLY A 70 9.14 -18.61 -13.44
N ASP A 71 10.12 -17.91 -12.87
CA ASP A 71 10.39 -17.92 -11.43
C ASP A 71 9.30 -17.16 -10.67
N TRP A 72 8.65 -17.79 -9.69
CA TRP A 72 7.63 -17.19 -8.84
C TRP A 72 8.22 -16.85 -7.47
N ARG A 73 8.16 -15.55 -7.11
CA ARG A 73 8.58 -15.05 -5.80
C ARG A 73 7.52 -14.12 -5.22
N SER A 74 7.38 -14.10 -3.90
CA SER A 74 6.66 -13.04 -3.18
C SER A 74 7.12 -12.91 -1.72
N PRO A 75 7.14 -11.71 -1.12
CA PRO A 75 7.17 -10.43 -1.81
C PRO A 75 8.53 -10.17 -2.46
N VAL A 76 8.57 -9.21 -3.38
CA VAL A 76 9.82 -8.65 -3.93
C VAL A 76 9.84 -7.13 -3.78
N VAL A 77 11.03 -6.53 -3.82
CA VAL A 77 11.22 -5.07 -3.72
C VAL A 77 11.97 -4.53 -4.93
N LEU A 78 11.50 -3.39 -5.45
CA LEU A 78 12.24 -2.56 -6.38
C LEU A 78 12.44 -1.16 -5.79
N ILE A 79 13.63 -0.61 -6.04
CA ILE A 79 14.07 0.70 -5.54
C ILE A 79 14.30 1.62 -6.74
N GLY A 80 13.78 2.83 -6.64
CA GLY A 80 13.61 3.72 -7.77
C GLY A 80 13.48 5.18 -7.41
N THR A 81 12.92 5.92 -8.35
CA THR A 81 12.55 7.33 -8.22
C THR A 81 11.13 7.52 -8.74
N GLY A 82 10.59 8.71 -8.53
CA GLY A 82 9.23 9.05 -8.92
C GLY A 82 8.35 9.33 -7.70
N ASP A 83 7.21 9.94 -7.95
CA ASP A 83 6.27 10.35 -6.92
C ASP A 83 4.89 10.55 -7.55
N ALA A 84 3.95 11.20 -6.85
CA ALA A 84 2.62 11.45 -7.39
C ALA A 84 2.60 12.18 -8.75
N ARG A 85 3.63 12.96 -9.08
CA ARG A 85 3.70 13.81 -10.28
C ARG A 85 4.72 13.33 -11.30
N ARG A 86 5.72 12.55 -10.89
CA ARG A 86 6.79 12.04 -11.74
C ARG A 86 6.63 10.53 -11.93
N PRO A 87 6.62 10.02 -13.17
CA PRO A 87 6.50 8.59 -13.42
C PRO A 87 7.51 7.77 -12.61
N VAL A 88 7.02 6.71 -11.98
CA VAL A 88 7.86 5.79 -11.21
C VAL A 88 8.82 5.06 -12.14
N ARG A 89 10.11 5.02 -11.77
CA ARG A 89 11.16 4.30 -12.50
C ARG A 89 12.12 3.66 -11.52
N TYR A 90 12.32 2.35 -11.65
CA TYR A 90 13.25 1.59 -10.82
C TYR A 90 14.67 1.60 -11.40
N HIS A 91 15.66 1.50 -10.54
CA HIS A 91 17.07 1.39 -10.93
C HIS A 91 17.78 0.20 -10.28
N GLN A 92 17.21 -0.42 -9.25
CA GLN A 92 17.72 -1.66 -8.66
C GLN A 92 16.61 -2.47 -7.99
N ALA A 93 16.87 -3.75 -7.76
CA ALA A 93 16.08 -4.58 -6.85
C ALA A 93 16.58 -4.44 -5.40
N GLY A 94 15.69 -4.64 -4.44
CA GLY A 94 16.08 -4.89 -3.05
C GLY A 94 16.54 -6.33 -2.83
N GLY A 95 17.12 -6.60 -1.67
CA GLY A 95 17.66 -7.91 -1.31
C GLY A 95 19.13 -8.09 -1.71
N PRO A 96 19.62 -9.35 -1.72
CA PRO A 96 21.04 -9.64 -1.92
C PRO A 96 21.55 -9.44 -3.35
N ASP A 97 20.67 -9.17 -4.32
CA ASP A 97 20.98 -9.10 -5.74
C ASP A 97 20.28 -7.88 -6.37
N ALA A 98 21.02 -6.79 -6.59
CA ALA A 98 20.47 -5.57 -7.16
C ALA A 98 19.99 -5.72 -8.62
N GLY A 99 20.45 -6.77 -9.31
CA GLY A 99 20.11 -7.09 -10.69
C GLY A 99 18.87 -7.97 -10.82
N TYR A 100 18.41 -8.62 -9.75
CA TYR A 100 17.28 -9.54 -9.80
C TYR A 100 16.48 -9.53 -8.50
N ALA A 101 15.18 -9.26 -8.58
CA ALA A 101 14.32 -9.15 -7.42
C ALA A 101 14.10 -10.54 -6.80
N ARG A 102 14.85 -10.83 -5.72
CA ARG A 102 14.75 -12.09 -4.97
C ARG A 102 13.56 -12.05 -4.02
N GLN A 103 13.04 -13.23 -3.71
CA GLN A 103 12.06 -13.39 -2.65
C GLN A 103 12.66 -12.92 -1.32
N LEU A 104 11.99 -11.99 -0.64
CA LEU A 104 12.47 -11.48 0.64
C LEU A 104 12.25 -12.49 1.79
N TRP A 105 11.23 -13.34 1.68
CA TRP A 105 10.91 -14.34 2.70
C TRP A 105 11.51 -15.70 2.34
N HIS A 106 11.90 -16.46 3.35
CA HIS A 106 12.36 -17.83 3.17
C HIS A 106 11.17 -18.81 3.32
N TYR A 107 10.38 -18.98 2.26
CA TYR A 107 9.43 -20.09 2.12
C TYR A 107 9.47 -20.62 0.69
N ILE A 108 8.89 -21.82 0.50
CA ILE A 108 8.70 -22.40 -0.83
C ILE A 108 7.21 -22.33 -1.13
N HIS A 109 6.85 -21.82 -2.30
CA HIS A 109 5.48 -21.84 -2.79
C HIS A 109 4.97 -23.30 -2.83
N ASP A 110 3.95 -23.58 -2.02
CA ASP A 110 3.33 -24.90 -1.84
C ASP A 110 1.89 -24.83 -2.34
N ASP A 111 1.66 -24.77 -3.66
CA ASP A 111 0.34 -24.51 -4.26
C ASP A 111 -0.33 -25.75 -4.87
N THR A 112 0.34 -26.90 -4.85
CA THR A 112 -0.13 -28.13 -5.51
C THR A 112 -0.99 -29.00 -4.56
N ALA A 113 -2.30 -28.98 -4.77
CA ALA A 113 -3.25 -29.93 -4.17
C ALA A 113 -2.86 -31.41 -4.44
N PRO A 114 -3.24 -32.40 -3.61
CA PRO A 114 -4.16 -32.34 -2.46
C PRO A 114 -3.47 -32.38 -1.08
N ARG A 115 -2.14 -32.33 -1.01
CA ARG A 115 -1.39 -32.33 0.25
C ARG A 115 -0.29 -31.27 0.22
N TRP A 116 -0.24 -30.44 1.26
CA TRP A 116 0.85 -29.49 1.49
C TRP A 116 2.13 -30.25 1.79
N THR A 117 3.15 -30.11 0.96
CA THR A 117 4.38 -30.90 1.06
C THR A 117 5.62 -30.05 1.34
N LYS A 118 5.48 -28.72 1.33
CA LYS A 118 6.59 -27.75 1.40
C LYS A 118 6.31 -26.64 2.42
N GLY A 119 5.81 -27.04 3.60
CA GLY A 119 5.57 -26.14 4.73
C GLY A 119 4.19 -25.47 4.76
N GLY A 120 3.37 -25.66 3.72
CA GLY A 120 1.99 -25.20 3.71
C GLY A 120 1.82 -23.70 3.54
N ILE A 121 2.80 -22.99 2.99
CA ILE A 121 2.70 -21.56 2.66
C ILE A 121 2.56 -21.46 1.14
N SER A 122 1.43 -20.94 0.68
CA SER A 122 1.22 -20.75 -0.75
C SER A 122 1.87 -19.45 -1.24
N THR A 123 1.78 -18.38 -0.46
CA THR A 123 2.40 -17.08 -0.77
C THR A 123 2.44 -16.17 0.45
N VAL A 124 3.37 -15.22 0.45
CA VAL A 124 3.41 -14.09 1.40
C VAL A 124 3.11 -12.80 0.64
N ILE A 125 2.05 -12.09 1.02
CA ILE A 125 1.57 -10.90 0.32
C ILE A 125 1.87 -9.64 1.14
N PRO A 126 2.59 -8.64 0.61
CA PRO A 126 2.81 -7.38 1.32
C PRO A 126 1.52 -6.58 1.35
N SER A 127 1.17 -5.99 2.49
CA SER A 127 0.02 -5.08 2.55
C SER A 127 0.43 -3.63 2.38
N ASP A 128 1.41 -3.17 3.16
CA ASP A 128 1.81 -1.77 3.16
C ASP A 128 3.16 -1.51 3.85
N LEU A 129 3.78 -0.37 3.51
CA LEU A 129 5.00 0.16 4.08
C LEU A 129 4.73 1.30 5.07
N LEU A 130 5.57 1.42 6.08
CA LEU A 130 5.63 2.52 7.05
C LEU A 130 7.05 3.03 7.13
N ARG A 131 7.21 4.34 7.34
CA ARG A 131 8.49 4.94 7.70
C ARG A 131 8.36 5.60 9.06
N VAL A 132 9.30 5.29 9.96
CA VAL A 132 9.48 6.03 11.21
C VAL A 132 10.95 6.42 11.34
N GLY A 133 11.22 7.73 11.30
CA GLY A 133 12.59 8.24 11.23
C GLY A 133 13.32 7.67 10.02
N ASP A 134 14.44 7.00 10.30
CA ASP A 134 15.32 6.39 9.28
C ASP A 134 15.05 4.90 9.06
N THR A 135 13.98 4.34 9.64
CA THR A 135 13.64 2.92 9.51
C THR A 135 12.37 2.75 8.70
N LEU A 136 12.41 1.79 7.77
CA LEU A 136 11.23 1.32 7.06
C LEU A 136 10.69 0.05 7.74
N TYR A 137 9.37 -0.10 7.72
CA TYR A 137 8.66 -1.28 8.19
C TYR A 137 7.72 -1.77 7.11
N LEU A 138 7.56 -3.08 7.03
CA LEU A 138 6.69 -3.76 6.07
C LEU A 138 5.75 -4.69 6.83
N HIS A 139 4.45 -4.53 6.62
CA HIS A 139 3.47 -5.53 7.04
C HIS A 139 3.20 -6.52 5.90
N ALA A 140 3.21 -7.81 6.23
CA ALA A 140 2.98 -8.89 5.27
C ALA A 140 1.99 -9.93 5.80
N ILE A 141 1.28 -10.59 4.87
CA ILE A 141 0.23 -11.57 5.10
C ILE A 141 0.75 -12.93 4.66
N VAL A 142 0.80 -13.89 5.56
CA VAL A 142 1.22 -15.25 5.23
C VAL A 142 -0.01 -16.10 4.93
N ASN A 143 -0.09 -16.65 3.72
CA ASN A 143 -1.26 -17.34 3.19
C ASN A 143 -1.04 -18.84 3.01
N ARG A 144 -2.10 -19.61 3.22
CA ARG A 144 -2.21 -21.03 2.89
C ARG A 144 -3.41 -21.24 1.97
N GLY A 145 -3.18 -21.06 0.68
CA GLY A 145 -4.20 -21.00 -0.34
C GLY A 145 -4.72 -19.57 -0.54
N PHE A 146 -5.32 -19.33 -1.70
CA PHE A 146 -5.84 -17.99 -2.04
C PHE A 146 -6.96 -17.59 -1.08
N GLY A 147 -6.87 -16.37 -0.53
CA GLY A 147 -7.86 -15.83 0.40
C GLY A 147 -7.78 -16.34 1.84
N ASN A 148 -6.83 -17.22 2.17
CA ASN A 148 -6.72 -17.83 3.50
C ASN A 148 -5.44 -17.41 4.23
N ALA A 149 -5.54 -16.27 4.93
CA ALA A 149 -4.47 -15.79 5.80
C ALA A 149 -4.33 -16.69 7.03
N VAL A 150 -3.10 -17.11 7.35
CA VAL A 150 -2.80 -17.92 8.54
C VAL A 150 -2.36 -17.01 9.69
N TRP A 151 -1.48 -16.04 9.39
CA TRP A 151 -1.10 -14.94 10.26
C TRP A 151 -0.60 -13.76 9.43
N THR A 152 -0.36 -12.64 10.09
CA THR A 152 0.38 -11.51 9.51
C THR A 152 1.57 -11.16 10.37
N GLU A 153 2.53 -10.44 9.82
CA GLU A 153 3.77 -10.13 10.51
C GLU A 153 4.44 -8.84 10.02
N ILE A 154 5.38 -8.34 10.82
CA ILE A 154 6.10 -7.09 10.55
C ILE A 154 7.59 -7.35 10.40
N TRP A 155 8.15 -6.74 9.35
CA TRP A 155 9.58 -6.71 9.05
C TRP A 155 10.08 -5.27 9.08
N ARG A 156 11.39 -5.09 9.28
CA ARG A 156 12.06 -3.80 9.27
C ARG A 156 13.23 -3.78 8.30
N SER A 157 13.53 -2.60 7.76
CA SER A 157 14.75 -2.30 7.00
C SER A 157 15.39 -1.03 7.58
N GLY A 158 16.68 -1.10 7.89
CA GLY A 158 17.49 0.02 8.37
C GLY A 158 18.37 0.66 7.29
N ASP A 159 18.22 0.21 6.04
CA ASP A 159 19.08 0.55 4.91
C ASP A 159 18.23 0.89 3.67
N SER A 160 17.16 1.67 3.88
CA SER A 160 16.31 2.20 2.80
C SER A 160 15.71 1.12 1.89
N GLY A 161 15.30 -0.01 2.46
CA GLY A 161 14.56 -1.07 1.76
C GLY A 161 15.43 -2.12 1.09
N VAL A 162 16.76 -2.08 1.25
CA VAL A 162 17.67 -3.06 0.66
C VAL A 162 17.60 -4.38 1.41
N THR A 163 17.80 -4.40 2.73
CA THR A 163 17.70 -5.62 3.55
C THR A 163 16.54 -5.54 4.53
N TRP A 164 15.95 -6.71 4.82
CA TRP A 164 14.75 -6.83 5.64
C TRP A 164 14.94 -7.88 6.73
N HIS A 165 14.50 -7.54 7.95
CA HIS A 165 14.57 -8.42 9.11
C HIS A 165 13.21 -8.53 9.82
N HIS A 166 12.79 -9.76 10.11
CA HIS A 166 11.57 -10.02 10.89
C HIS A 166 11.69 -9.43 12.30
N LEU A 167 10.64 -8.78 12.80
CA LEU A 167 10.60 -8.22 14.16
C LEU A 167 10.41 -9.27 15.27
N GLY A 168 10.28 -10.55 14.92
CA GLY A 168 10.19 -11.68 15.85
C GLY A 168 8.76 -12.11 16.16
N GLU A 169 8.61 -13.18 16.95
CA GLU A 169 7.32 -13.85 17.20
C GLU A 169 6.26 -12.96 17.87
N ARG A 170 6.69 -11.92 18.60
CA ARG A 170 5.77 -10.94 19.21
C ARG A 170 5.17 -9.97 18.19
N ALA A 171 5.75 -9.88 16.99
CA ALA A 171 5.29 -9.11 15.86
C ALA A 171 4.49 -9.95 14.84
N LYS A 172 4.16 -11.21 15.18
CA LYS A 172 3.18 -12.02 14.45
C LYS A 172 1.79 -11.84 15.03
N PHE A 173 0.80 -11.62 14.17
CA PHE A 173 -0.60 -11.38 14.50
C PHE A 173 -1.46 -12.53 13.97
N PRO A 174 -2.27 -13.20 14.82
CA PRO A 174 -3.16 -14.26 14.36
C PRO A 174 -4.16 -13.75 13.31
N ALA A 175 -4.41 -14.52 12.25
CA ALA A 175 -5.34 -14.09 11.21
C ALA A 175 -6.80 -13.93 11.72
N ALA A 176 -7.17 -14.56 12.83
CA ALA A 176 -8.49 -14.42 13.46
C ALA A 176 -8.62 -13.15 14.34
N LEU A 177 -7.53 -12.42 14.57
CA LEU A 177 -7.52 -11.24 15.45
C LEU A 177 -8.59 -10.22 15.02
N HIS A 178 -9.35 -9.71 16.00
CA HIS A 178 -10.48 -8.81 15.82
C HIS A 178 -11.53 -9.35 14.83
N GLY A 179 -11.85 -10.65 14.90
CA GLY A 179 -12.80 -11.30 13.98
C GLY A 179 -12.30 -11.32 12.53
N GLY A 180 -10.98 -11.35 12.34
CA GLY A 180 -10.32 -11.35 11.03
C GLY A 180 -10.21 -9.99 10.35
N HIS A 181 -10.41 -8.88 11.07
CA HIS A 181 -10.23 -7.53 10.54
C HIS A 181 -8.77 -7.04 10.58
N ALA A 182 -7.85 -7.80 11.17
CA ALA A 182 -6.44 -7.46 11.27
C ALA A 182 -5.57 -8.23 10.28
N GLN A 183 -6.07 -8.52 9.08
CA GLN A 183 -5.32 -9.29 8.08
C GLN A 183 -4.64 -8.41 7.02
N LEU A 184 -5.32 -7.37 6.53
CA LEU A 184 -4.82 -6.51 5.46
C LEU A 184 -4.72 -5.08 5.98
N TRP A 185 -3.49 -4.59 6.14
CA TRP A 185 -3.20 -3.34 6.86
C TRP A 185 -2.79 -2.22 5.93
N SER A 186 -3.05 -1.00 6.38
CA SER A 186 -2.30 0.19 5.99
C SER A 186 -2.07 1.07 7.22
N TRP A 187 -1.01 1.86 7.21
CA TRP A 187 -0.53 2.57 8.38
C TRP A 187 0.30 3.79 8.02
N ASP A 188 0.33 4.74 8.94
CA ASP A 188 1.27 5.86 8.85
C ASP A 188 1.59 6.40 10.25
N PHE A 189 2.70 7.12 10.35
CA PHE A 189 3.17 7.75 11.57
C PHE A 189 2.73 9.21 11.64
N ASP A 190 2.13 9.60 12.76
CA ASP A 190 1.90 11.00 13.07
C ASP A 190 3.01 11.53 13.98
N PRO A 191 3.96 12.35 13.47
CA PRO A 191 4.98 12.95 14.30
C PRO A 191 4.43 13.99 15.29
N ASP A 192 3.22 14.51 15.08
CA ASP A 192 2.66 15.57 15.93
C ASP A 192 2.21 15.02 17.29
N ASP A 193 1.78 13.75 17.35
CA ASP A 193 1.33 13.10 18.59
C ASP A 193 2.12 11.82 18.95
N GLY A 194 3.02 11.40 18.06
CA GLY A 194 3.92 10.27 18.23
C GLY A 194 3.26 8.89 18.11
N TRP A 195 2.07 8.78 17.51
CA TRP A 195 1.41 7.50 17.30
C TRP A 195 1.59 7.00 15.86
N VAL A 196 1.77 5.69 15.71
CA VAL A 196 1.51 5.01 14.46
C VAL A 196 0.04 4.60 14.45
N TYR A 197 -0.70 5.06 13.46
CA TYR A 197 -2.07 4.67 13.22
C TYR A 197 -2.13 3.53 12.22
N VAL A 198 -2.95 2.53 12.53
CA VAL A 198 -3.10 1.32 11.72
C VAL A 198 -4.57 1.13 11.41
N VAL A 199 -4.91 1.17 10.12
CA VAL A 199 -6.19 0.71 9.63
C VAL A 199 -6.05 -0.69 9.07
N SER A 200 -7.08 -1.52 9.25
CA SER A 200 -7.05 -2.87 8.68
C SER A 200 -8.43 -3.42 8.35
N THR A 201 -8.45 -4.36 7.43
CA THR A 201 -9.64 -5.15 7.03
C THR A 201 -9.27 -6.63 6.89
N GLY A 202 -10.23 -7.47 6.49
CA GLY A 202 -9.99 -8.87 6.14
C GLY A 202 -9.42 -9.02 4.73
N PHE A 203 -8.51 -9.98 4.53
CA PHE A 203 -7.90 -10.25 3.24
C PHE A 203 -8.92 -10.73 2.19
N GLN A 204 -10.07 -11.25 2.63
CA GLN A 204 -11.15 -11.75 1.79
C GLN A 204 -11.97 -10.63 1.13
N ARG A 205 -11.65 -9.36 1.40
CA ARG A 205 -12.32 -8.18 0.84
C ARG A 205 -13.82 -8.09 1.14
N ASN A 206 -14.25 -8.62 2.28
CA ASN A 206 -15.67 -8.75 2.67
C ASN A 206 -16.00 -8.07 4.02
N LYS A 207 -15.14 -7.16 4.48
CA LYS A 207 -15.25 -6.49 5.79
C LYS A 207 -15.07 -4.98 5.66
N GLY A 208 -15.60 -4.27 6.65
CA GLY A 208 -15.29 -2.86 6.89
C GLY A 208 -13.89 -2.66 7.46
N ILE A 209 -13.50 -1.40 7.67
CA ILE A 209 -12.18 -1.05 8.21
C ILE A 209 -12.25 -0.90 9.73
N ILE A 210 -11.27 -1.40 10.47
CA ILE A 210 -11.05 -1.09 11.88
C ILE A 210 -9.83 -0.19 12.07
N LEU A 211 -9.76 0.52 13.19
CA LEU A 211 -8.63 1.40 13.55
C LEU A 211 -7.96 0.94 14.85
N ARG A 212 -6.63 0.95 14.83
CA ARG A 212 -5.74 0.68 15.97
C ARG A 212 -4.61 1.72 15.98
N ARG A 213 -3.89 1.82 17.10
CA ARG A 213 -2.65 2.60 17.19
C ARG A 213 -1.60 1.93 18.06
N VAL A 214 -0.34 2.27 17.85
CA VAL A 214 0.80 1.78 18.65
C VAL A 214 1.90 2.84 18.68
N ARG A 215 2.74 2.83 19.72
CA ARG A 215 3.95 3.66 19.75
C ARG A 215 5.05 3.02 18.88
N PRO A 216 5.90 3.80 18.19
CA PRO A 216 6.96 3.26 17.34
C PRO A 216 7.85 2.19 18.01
N GLU A 217 8.26 2.43 19.26
CA GLU A 217 9.09 1.51 20.06
C GLU A 217 8.40 0.18 20.39
N HIS A 218 7.11 0.05 20.09
CA HIS A 218 6.27 -1.12 20.37
C HIS A 218 5.72 -1.79 19.11
N LEU A 219 6.16 -1.41 17.90
CA LEU A 219 5.72 -2.03 16.64
C LEU A 219 5.94 -3.56 16.62
N GLY A 220 6.98 -4.04 17.31
CA GLY A 220 7.27 -5.48 17.45
C GLY A 220 6.46 -6.22 18.52
N GLU A 221 5.52 -5.56 19.21
CA GLU A 221 4.78 -6.11 20.35
C GLU A 221 3.25 -6.08 20.13
N ARG A 222 2.67 -7.15 19.58
CA ARG A 222 1.23 -7.20 19.22
C ARG A 222 0.27 -6.80 20.35
N THR A 223 0.64 -7.05 21.61
CA THR A 223 -0.20 -6.77 22.78
C THR A 223 -0.22 -5.30 23.18
N ARG A 224 0.64 -4.47 22.59
CA ARG A 224 0.72 -3.02 22.85
C ARG A 224 -0.20 -2.20 21.95
N TYR A 225 -0.83 -2.81 20.95
CA TYR A 225 -1.74 -2.13 20.04
C TYR A 225 -3.05 -1.81 20.75
N SER A 226 -3.48 -0.55 20.69
CA SER A 226 -4.72 -0.07 21.29
C SER A 226 -5.79 0.08 20.22
N GLY A 227 -6.95 -0.56 20.43
CA GLY A 227 -8.09 -0.50 19.52
C GLY A 227 -8.93 0.77 19.68
N TRP A 228 -9.47 1.27 18.57
CA TRP A 228 -10.52 2.30 18.57
C TRP A 228 -11.87 1.62 18.36
N GLY A 229 -12.72 1.68 19.39
CA GLY A 229 -13.97 0.93 19.40
C GLY A 229 -15.11 1.66 20.08
N PHE A 230 -16.33 1.32 19.69
CA PHE A 230 -17.56 1.85 20.27
C PHE A 230 -18.02 0.96 21.42
N ARG A 231 -18.14 1.52 22.62
CA ARG A 231 -18.59 0.80 23.81
C ARG A 231 -19.37 1.75 24.72
N HIS A 232 -20.51 1.28 25.22
CA HIS A 232 -21.38 2.05 26.13
C HIS A 232 -21.76 3.45 25.58
N GLY A 233 -22.07 3.55 24.28
CA GLY A 233 -22.54 4.79 23.67
C GLY A 233 -21.43 5.76 23.23
N VAL A 234 -20.15 5.44 23.46
CA VAL A 234 -19.02 6.32 23.13
C VAL A 234 -17.90 5.56 22.41
N TRP A 235 -17.21 6.27 21.52
CA TRP A 235 -15.96 5.79 20.93
C TRP A 235 -14.79 6.02 21.89
N GLY A 236 -13.84 5.10 21.94
CA GLY A 236 -12.68 5.22 22.82
C GLY A 236 -11.52 4.30 22.44
N TRP A 237 -10.31 4.73 22.81
CA TRP A 237 -9.10 3.90 22.73
C TRP A 237 -9.11 2.85 23.85
N GLY A 238 -8.55 1.68 23.56
CA GLY A 238 -8.51 0.54 24.48
C GLY A 238 -9.76 -0.34 24.43
N ASN A 239 -10.77 0.05 23.65
CA ASN A 239 -11.91 -0.81 23.34
C ASN A 239 -11.55 -1.83 22.25
N GLU A 240 -12.31 -2.92 22.17
CA GLU A 240 -12.23 -3.84 21.02
C GLU A 240 -12.56 -3.06 19.74
N PRO A 241 -11.72 -3.12 18.69
CA PRO A 241 -11.94 -2.35 17.48
C PRO A 241 -13.30 -2.61 16.86
N THR A 242 -14.03 -1.54 16.59
CA THR A 242 -15.33 -1.57 15.91
C THR A 242 -15.14 -1.04 14.49
N PRO A 243 -15.82 -1.59 13.45
CA PRO A 243 -15.73 -1.04 12.10
C PRO A 243 -16.05 0.46 12.06
N ILE A 244 -15.12 1.24 11.51
CA ILE A 244 -15.23 2.70 11.43
C ILE A 244 -15.95 3.17 10.17
N THR A 245 -16.10 2.31 9.16
CA THR A 245 -16.78 2.61 7.89
C THR A 245 -18.26 2.23 7.92
N PRO A 246 -19.13 2.90 7.12
CA PRO A 246 -20.54 2.52 6.96
C PRO A 246 -20.78 1.04 6.70
N GLY A 247 -21.92 0.55 7.19
CA GLY A 247 -22.42 -0.78 6.83
C GLY A 247 -22.59 -0.91 5.30
N GLY A 248 -22.17 -2.05 4.75
CA GLY A 248 -22.20 -2.30 3.30
C GLY A 248 -20.95 -1.83 2.54
N GLU A 249 -20.05 -1.09 3.18
CA GLU A 249 -18.71 -0.87 2.63
C GLU A 249 -17.82 -2.07 2.94
N THR A 250 -17.34 -2.75 1.89
CA THR A 250 -16.34 -3.82 2.02
C THR A 250 -15.06 -3.40 1.30
N TRP A 251 -13.93 -3.69 1.92
CA TRP A 251 -12.63 -3.14 1.51
C TRP A 251 -11.60 -4.24 1.31
N GLY A 252 -10.74 -4.06 0.32
CA GLY A 252 -9.52 -4.83 0.07
C GLY A 252 -8.27 -4.02 0.39
N GLU A 253 -7.30 -4.00 -0.53
CA GLU A 253 -5.99 -3.37 -0.33
C GLU A 253 -6.18 -1.91 0.11
N LEU A 254 -5.57 -1.54 1.24
CA LEU A 254 -5.81 -0.26 1.89
C LEU A 254 -4.68 0.75 1.67
N THR A 255 -5.00 2.03 1.83
CA THR A 255 -4.05 3.12 2.01
C THR A 255 -4.51 4.04 3.14
N LEU A 256 -3.59 4.35 4.04
CA LEU A 256 -3.66 5.40 5.05
C LEU A 256 -2.38 6.19 4.94
N ARG A 257 -2.50 7.48 4.59
CA ARG A 257 -1.35 8.37 4.49
C ARG A 257 -1.64 9.71 5.14
N ARG A 258 -0.72 10.14 5.99
CA ARG A 258 -0.62 11.52 6.46
C ARG A 258 0.11 12.33 5.40
N LEU A 259 -0.53 13.37 4.87
CA LEU A 259 0.08 14.21 3.83
C LEU A 259 0.71 15.47 4.43
N ALA A 260 -0.04 16.17 5.25
CA ALA A 260 0.38 17.34 6.00
C ALA A 260 -0.30 17.29 7.37
N ALA A 261 0.11 18.17 8.29
CA ALA A 261 -0.55 18.29 9.59
C ALA A 261 -2.08 18.42 9.40
N GLY A 262 -2.82 17.58 10.13
CA GLY A 262 -4.28 17.50 10.06
C GLY A 262 -4.86 17.04 8.72
N THR A 263 -4.06 16.52 7.77
CA THR A 263 -4.55 16.06 6.45
C THR A 263 -4.16 14.61 6.21
N TRP A 264 -5.17 13.75 6.18
CA TRP A 264 -5.01 12.32 5.96
C TRP A 264 -5.86 11.86 4.78
N VAL A 265 -5.39 10.80 4.11
CA VAL A 265 -6.17 10.06 3.13
C VAL A 265 -6.33 8.63 3.64
N LEU A 266 -7.57 8.16 3.72
CA LEU A 266 -7.93 6.79 4.05
C LEU A 266 -8.74 6.19 2.89
N GLY A 267 -8.36 5.02 2.39
CA GLY A 267 -9.11 4.37 1.33
C GLY A 267 -8.41 3.14 0.79
N GLY A 268 -8.59 2.89 -0.51
CA GLY A 268 -8.03 1.75 -1.23
C GLY A 268 -9.08 1.07 -2.10
N PHE A 269 -8.96 -0.24 -2.29
CA PHE A 269 -9.93 -1.00 -3.08
C PHE A 269 -11.26 -1.17 -2.33
N LEU A 270 -12.29 -0.42 -2.74
CA LEU A 270 -13.66 -0.53 -2.23
C LEU A 270 -14.38 -1.63 -3.02
N SER A 271 -14.29 -2.87 -2.52
CA SER A 271 -14.78 -4.05 -3.22
C SER A 271 -16.29 -4.02 -3.44
N SER A 272 -17.08 -3.45 -2.50
CA SER A 272 -18.54 -3.37 -2.65
C SER A 272 -19.01 -2.40 -3.75
N LYS A 273 -18.12 -1.54 -4.25
CA LYS A 273 -18.39 -0.64 -5.37
C LYS A 273 -17.53 -0.92 -6.60
N TYR A 274 -16.64 -1.92 -6.51
CA TYR A 274 -15.65 -2.23 -7.55
C TYR A 274 -14.94 -0.96 -8.04
N ALA A 275 -14.31 -0.24 -7.11
CA ALA A 275 -13.65 1.04 -7.37
C ALA A 275 -12.46 1.23 -6.42
N LEU A 276 -11.56 2.15 -6.76
CA LEU A 276 -10.63 2.71 -5.79
C LEU A 276 -11.30 3.89 -5.10
N GLY A 277 -11.62 3.74 -3.81
CA GLY A 277 -12.37 4.70 -3.01
C GLY A 277 -11.52 5.32 -1.92
N TYR A 278 -11.63 6.63 -1.71
CA TYR A 278 -10.82 7.37 -0.73
C TYR A 278 -11.63 8.44 -0.02
N ARG A 279 -11.29 8.67 1.25
CA ARG A 279 -11.77 9.75 2.09
C ARG A 279 -10.59 10.65 2.42
N VAL A 280 -10.81 11.95 2.36
CA VAL A 280 -9.87 12.95 2.90
C VAL A 280 -10.39 13.33 4.28
N ILE A 281 -9.57 13.12 5.32
CA ILE A 281 -9.99 13.18 6.73
C ILE A 281 -9.02 14.03 7.54
N SER A 282 -9.53 14.76 8.54
CA SER A 282 -8.72 15.65 9.37
C SER A 282 -7.89 14.91 10.43
N SER A 283 -8.32 13.70 10.77
CA SER A 283 -7.70 12.84 11.76
C SER A 283 -8.07 11.38 11.48
N PRO A 284 -7.23 10.40 11.87
CA PRO A 284 -7.58 8.98 11.78
C PRO A 284 -8.86 8.59 12.53
N VAL A 285 -9.27 9.37 13.54
CA VAL A 285 -10.52 9.15 14.32
C VAL A 285 -11.71 9.99 13.83
N ALA A 286 -11.61 10.65 12.66
CA ALA A 286 -12.75 11.35 12.10
C ALA A 286 -13.92 10.39 11.84
N ASN A 287 -15.12 10.95 11.70
CA ASN A 287 -16.33 10.14 11.53
C ASN A 287 -16.50 9.69 10.06
N MET A 288 -15.99 8.52 9.70
CA MET A 288 -16.10 8.01 8.32
C MET A 288 -17.54 7.72 7.88
N PHE A 289 -18.51 7.65 8.81
CA PHE A 289 -19.92 7.52 8.48
C PHE A 289 -20.50 8.80 7.86
N ALA A 290 -19.91 9.96 8.17
CA ALA A 290 -20.29 11.25 7.63
C ALA A 290 -19.34 11.75 6.53
N THR A 291 -18.09 11.26 6.51
CA THR A 291 -17.12 11.66 5.48
C THR A 291 -17.43 11.02 4.14
N GLU A 292 -17.53 11.85 3.09
CA GLU A 292 -17.74 11.44 1.71
C GLU A 292 -16.62 10.49 1.21
N VAL A 293 -17.02 9.37 0.60
CA VAL A 293 -16.11 8.54 -0.19
C VAL A 293 -16.05 9.01 -1.63
N GLN A 294 -14.85 9.32 -2.10
CA GLN A 294 -14.57 9.72 -3.48
C GLN A 294 -14.03 8.51 -4.25
N MET A 295 -14.53 8.26 -5.46
CA MET A 295 -14.15 7.10 -6.28
C MET A 295 -13.48 7.54 -7.59
N PRO A 296 -12.22 8.00 -7.55
CA PRO A 296 -11.56 8.56 -8.74
C PRO A 296 -11.20 7.55 -9.83
N VAL A 297 -11.16 6.24 -9.51
CA VAL A 297 -10.90 5.15 -10.47
C VAL A 297 -11.99 4.10 -10.32
N LEU A 298 -12.66 3.78 -11.42
CA LEU A 298 -13.78 2.85 -11.46
C LEU A 298 -13.36 1.53 -12.11
N GLY A 299 -13.81 0.43 -11.53
CA GLY A 299 -13.74 -0.87 -12.15
C GLY A 299 -14.68 -0.95 -13.36
N CYS A 300 -14.23 -1.64 -14.41
CA CYS A 300 -15.04 -1.91 -15.60
C CYS A 300 -14.82 -3.33 -16.14
N GLY A 301 -15.54 -3.67 -17.21
CA GLY A 301 -15.24 -4.84 -18.03
C GLY A 301 -14.05 -4.59 -18.96
N TRP A 302 -13.48 -5.67 -19.52
CA TRP A 302 -12.33 -5.58 -20.43
C TRP A 302 -12.63 -4.80 -21.71
N ASP A 303 -13.82 -5.00 -22.31
CA ASP A 303 -14.24 -4.27 -23.52
C ASP A 303 -14.55 -2.78 -23.27
N ASP A 304 -14.63 -2.40 -21.99
CA ASP A 304 -15.02 -1.08 -21.49
C ASP A 304 -13.85 -0.24 -20.96
N GLU A 305 -12.64 -0.80 -21.01
CA GLU A 305 -11.45 -0.21 -20.42
C GLU A 305 -11.09 1.13 -21.08
N ASP A 306 -10.92 2.16 -20.24
CA ASP A 306 -10.57 3.52 -20.69
C ASP A 306 -9.73 4.22 -19.61
N HIS A 307 -8.41 4.12 -19.75
CA HIS A 307 -7.45 4.69 -18.82
C HIS A 307 -7.45 6.24 -18.82
N THR A 308 -7.98 6.88 -19.86
CA THR A 308 -8.11 8.35 -19.92
C THR A 308 -9.28 8.85 -19.07
N ARG A 309 -10.26 7.99 -18.85
CA ARG A 309 -11.42 8.23 -17.98
C ARG A 309 -11.35 7.49 -16.64
N ASN A 310 -10.17 6.99 -16.27
CA ASN A 310 -9.94 6.21 -15.05
C ASN A 310 -10.86 4.98 -14.90
N ARG A 311 -11.19 4.32 -16.01
CA ARG A 311 -11.88 3.02 -16.01
C ARG A 311 -10.85 1.91 -16.25
N VAL A 312 -10.74 0.97 -15.30
CA VAL A 312 -9.74 -0.10 -15.35
C VAL A 312 -10.41 -1.45 -15.12
N ALA A 313 -10.14 -2.41 -16.01
CA ALA A 313 -10.66 -3.76 -15.87
C ALA A 313 -9.88 -4.55 -14.81
N GLN A 314 -10.59 -5.31 -13.99
CA GLN A 314 -10.07 -6.12 -12.87
C GLN A 314 -9.02 -5.39 -12.02
N LEU A 315 -9.32 -4.14 -11.66
CA LEU A 315 -8.43 -3.32 -10.84
C LEU A 315 -8.40 -3.78 -9.38
N TYR A 316 -7.29 -3.51 -8.70
CA TYR A 316 -7.11 -3.63 -7.26
C TYR A 316 -5.87 -2.83 -6.81
N GLY A 317 -5.49 -2.91 -5.53
CA GLY A 317 -4.42 -2.08 -4.98
C GLY A 317 -4.93 -0.64 -4.75
N GLY A 318 -4.30 0.34 -5.40
CA GLY A 318 -4.64 1.75 -5.24
C GLY A 318 -3.87 2.42 -4.11
N TYR A 319 -2.55 2.18 -4.05
CA TYR A 319 -1.67 2.75 -3.04
C TYR A 319 -1.31 4.20 -3.37
N LEU A 320 -1.42 5.10 -2.39
CA LEU A 320 -1.03 6.49 -2.56
C LEU A 320 0.49 6.61 -2.73
N LEU A 321 0.92 7.37 -3.74
CA LEU A 321 2.33 7.70 -3.93
C LEU A 321 2.75 8.91 -3.07
N PRO A 322 4.04 8.98 -2.68
CA PRO A 322 4.61 10.16 -2.03
C PRO A 322 4.35 11.46 -2.81
N ASN A 323 4.38 12.60 -2.10
CA ASN A 323 4.11 13.92 -2.66
C ASN A 323 2.71 14.14 -3.27
N SER A 324 1.73 13.27 -2.95
CA SER A 324 0.32 13.45 -3.30
C SER A 324 -0.27 14.72 -2.68
N ARG A 325 -1.13 15.43 -3.42
CA ARG A 325 -1.74 16.71 -3.03
C ARG A 325 -3.25 16.70 -3.28
N VAL A 326 -4.01 16.75 -2.20
CA VAL A 326 -5.47 16.94 -2.24
C VAL A 326 -5.82 18.34 -2.75
N GLY A 327 -6.96 18.49 -3.42
CA GLY A 327 -7.45 19.76 -3.97
C GLY A 327 -6.76 20.22 -5.25
N VAL A 328 -5.71 19.50 -5.70
CA VAL A 328 -4.98 19.80 -6.94
C VAL A 328 -5.43 18.84 -8.04
N PRO A 329 -5.85 19.33 -9.23
CA PRO A 329 -6.18 18.47 -10.37
C PRO A 329 -5.04 17.51 -10.73
N GLY A 330 -5.33 16.20 -10.69
CA GLY A 330 -4.32 15.15 -10.93
C GLY A 330 -3.19 15.12 -9.89
N GLY A 331 -3.38 15.77 -8.74
CA GLY A 331 -2.34 15.95 -7.72
C GLY A 331 -2.09 14.75 -6.82
N VAL A 332 -2.98 13.75 -6.83
CA VAL A 332 -2.83 12.50 -6.06
C VAL A 332 -2.34 11.40 -6.99
N GLY A 333 -1.24 10.76 -6.65
CA GLY A 333 -0.70 9.64 -7.42
C GLY A 333 -1.13 8.30 -6.83
N LEU A 334 -1.49 7.35 -7.67
CA LEU A 334 -1.91 6.01 -7.28
C LEU A 334 -1.10 4.94 -8.03
N MET A 335 -0.68 3.90 -7.30
CA MET A 335 -0.22 2.64 -7.86
C MET A 335 -1.43 1.69 -7.97
N VAL A 336 -1.90 1.48 -9.20
CA VAL A 336 -3.11 0.71 -9.53
C VAL A 336 -2.70 -0.63 -10.13
N SER A 337 -3.05 -1.72 -9.47
CA SER A 337 -2.81 -3.07 -9.99
C SER A 337 -3.94 -3.53 -10.88
N GLN A 338 -3.60 -4.37 -11.86
CA GLN A 338 -4.56 -4.97 -12.79
C GLN A 338 -4.15 -6.41 -13.08
N TRP A 339 -5.13 -7.32 -13.03
CA TRP A 339 -4.92 -8.72 -13.37
C TRP A 339 -6.06 -9.29 -14.22
N HIS A 340 -5.74 -9.74 -15.43
CA HIS A 340 -6.67 -10.57 -16.21
C HIS A 340 -6.64 -12.02 -15.75
N THR A 341 -7.54 -12.38 -14.84
CA THR A 341 -7.52 -13.70 -14.18
C THR A 341 -7.75 -14.89 -15.12
N ARG A 342 -8.43 -14.69 -16.26
CA ARG A 342 -8.66 -15.72 -17.29
C ARG A 342 -7.50 -15.86 -18.28
N ALA A 343 -6.92 -14.75 -18.71
CA ALA A 343 -5.83 -14.75 -19.70
C ALA A 343 -4.44 -14.79 -19.05
N HIS A 344 -4.37 -14.63 -17.72
CA HIS A 344 -3.15 -14.47 -16.92
C HIS A 344 -2.30 -13.22 -17.24
N TRP A 345 -2.75 -12.40 -18.20
CA TRP A 345 -2.13 -11.14 -18.63
C TRP A 345 -3.20 -10.14 -19.13
N PRO A 346 -3.11 -8.83 -18.82
CA PRO A 346 -2.07 -8.17 -18.03
C PRO A 346 -2.03 -8.63 -16.56
N TYR A 347 -0.84 -8.58 -15.98
CA TYR A 347 -0.58 -8.69 -14.53
C TYR A 347 0.50 -7.68 -14.17
N ARG A 348 0.06 -6.46 -13.85
CA ARG A 348 0.92 -5.27 -13.84
C ARG A 348 0.44 -4.21 -12.86
N VAL A 349 1.31 -3.24 -12.60
CA VAL A 349 1.03 -2.02 -11.85
C VAL A 349 1.14 -0.81 -12.76
N MET A 350 0.20 0.12 -12.63
CA MET A 350 0.09 1.36 -13.39
C MET A 350 0.11 2.57 -12.46
N HIS A 351 0.67 3.67 -12.93
CA HIS A 351 0.66 4.95 -12.21
C HIS A 351 -0.50 5.79 -12.72
N PHE A 352 -1.42 6.15 -11.83
CA PHE A 352 -2.54 7.06 -12.10
C PHE A 352 -2.37 8.38 -11.39
N GLY A 353 -2.78 9.46 -12.04
CA GLY A 353 -2.91 10.78 -11.44
C GLY A 353 -4.40 11.09 -11.30
N VAL A 354 -4.86 11.36 -10.08
CA VAL A 354 -6.26 11.61 -9.78
C VAL A 354 -6.44 12.86 -8.94
N THR A 355 -7.68 13.33 -8.86
CA THR A 355 -8.07 14.45 -8.01
C THR A 355 -8.89 13.92 -6.84
N LEU A 356 -8.42 14.16 -5.63
CA LEU A 356 -9.26 14.07 -4.43
C LEU A 356 -9.59 15.49 -4.00
N ARG A 357 -10.88 15.77 -3.79
CA ARG A 357 -11.38 17.02 -3.21
C ARG A 357 -11.04 17.06 -1.73
N ASP A 358 -10.78 18.24 -1.21
CA ASP A 358 -10.72 18.43 0.24
C ASP A 358 -12.16 18.49 0.78
N THR A 359 -12.52 17.49 1.58
CA THR A 359 -13.88 17.29 2.13
C THR A 359 -13.90 17.28 3.65
N ARG A 360 -12.83 17.79 4.27
CA ARG A 360 -12.60 17.77 5.71
C ARG A 360 -13.32 18.87 6.47
#